data_AF-A0A2V6ACU4-F1
#
_entry.id   AF-A0A2V6ACU4-F1
#
_cell.length_a   1.000
_cell.length_b   1.000
_cell.length_c   1.000
_cell.angle_alpha   90.00
_cell.angle_beta   90.00
_cell.angle_gamma   90.00
#
_symmetry.space_group_name_H-M   'P 1'
#
loop_
_entity.id
_entity.type
_entity.pdbx_description
1 polymer ?
#
loop_
_entity_poly.entity_id
_entity_poly.type
_entity_poly.pdbx_seq_one_letter_code
_entity_poly.pdbx_strand_id
1 'polypeptide(L)'
;MYVSWNDFAVGGGALFVRVSTDNGLTWTPHQLTTGTPFIRDVQITGDLVTGDVYVAGMDEGGGGLAGPRSNLMFRSTDGGNTWTNTYTGPTFSGPGTGLCDSNSYFATMFGTYWRHMGWGEPAAFNHVVSYVYAQHGAGADAGDVFYIRSTDSGQTFSAPLKLNTDTTTRPQWQPNLSVSP
;
A
#
# COMPACT_ATOMS: atom_id res chain seq x y z
N MET A 1 -9.17 -2.85 17.84
CA MET A 1 -9.60 -3.10 16.44
C MET A 1 -9.31 -1.86 15.62
N TYR A 2 -8.89 -2.03 14.39
CA TYR A 2 -8.52 -0.95 13.48
C TYR A 2 -9.16 -1.17 12.12
N VAL A 3 -9.65 -0.10 11.50
CA VAL A 3 -10.17 -0.11 10.12
C VAL A 3 -9.62 1.12 9.41
N SER A 4 -9.09 0.97 8.20
CA SER A 4 -8.63 2.08 7.36
C SER A 4 -9.44 2.17 6.07
N TRP A 5 -9.53 3.38 5.50
CA TRP A 5 -10.17 3.64 4.20
C TRP A 5 -9.81 5.04 3.68
N ASN A 6 -10.13 5.31 2.42
CA ASN A 6 -10.17 6.67 1.88
C ASN A 6 -11.55 7.31 2.09
N ASP A 7 -11.63 8.43 2.79
CA ASP A 7 -12.82 9.27 2.87
C ASP A 7 -12.84 10.30 1.72
N PHE A 8 -13.65 10.05 0.71
CA PHE A 8 -13.81 10.90 -0.47
C PHE A 8 -14.57 12.20 -0.20
N ALA A 9 -15.18 12.36 0.98
CA ALA A 9 -15.78 13.64 1.38
C ALA A 9 -14.72 14.67 1.83
N VAL A 10 -13.49 14.24 2.11
CA VAL A 10 -12.39 15.09 2.57
C VAL A 10 -11.29 15.16 1.52
N GLY A 11 -11.10 16.34 0.93
CA GLY A 11 -10.00 16.62 0.00
C GLY A 11 -9.95 15.71 -1.24
N GLY A 12 -11.07 15.06 -1.61
CA GLY A 12 -11.12 14.12 -2.73
C GLY A 12 -10.62 12.70 -2.43
N GLY A 13 -10.35 12.35 -1.16
CA GLY A 13 -9.95 11.00 -0.76
C GLY A 13 -8.86 10.95 0.33
N ALA A 14 -9.06 11.65 1.44
CA ALA A 14 -8.15 11.58 2.58
C ALA A 14 -8.08 10.16 3.18
N LEU A 15 -6.91 9.75 3.63
CA LEU A 15 -6.70 8.48 4.34
C LEU A 15 -7.17 8.62 5.78
N PHE A 16 -7.99 7.68 6.24
CA PHE A 16 -8.55 7.64 7.60
C PHE A 16 -8.33 6.29 8.25
N VAL A 17 -8.31 6.30 9.58
CA VAL A 17 -8.41 5.13 10.44
C VAL A 17 -9.52 5.36 11.47
N ARG A 18 -10.27 4.31 11.83
CA ARG A 18 -11.08 4.26 13.04
C ARG A 18 -10.54 3.21 13.99
N VAL A 19 -10.49 3.56 15.27
CA VAL A 19 -9.97 2.71 16.34
C VAL A 19 -11.10 2.38 17.29
N SER A 20 -11.22 1.10 17.65
CA SER A 20 -12.08 0.64 18.74
C SER A 20 -11.28 -0.12 19.77
N THR A 21 -11.48 0.23 21.04
CA THR A 21 -10.87 -0.40 22.22
C THR A 21 -11.87 -1.22 23.03
N ASP A 22 -13.13 -1.27 22.59
CA ASP A 22 -14.26 -1.86 23.30
C ASP A 22 -14.99 -2.92 22.44
N ASN A 23 -14.21 -3.71 21.69
CA ASN A 23 -14.71 -4.78 20.82
C ASN A 23 -15.73 -4.33 19.76
N GLY A 24 -15.55 -3.12 19.23
CA GLY A 24 -16.34 -2.57 18.13
C GLY A 24 -17.61 -1.84 18.55
N LEU A 25 -17.84 -1.62 19.85
CA LEU A 25 -19.01 -0.89 20.35
C LEU A 25 -18.90 0.62 20.05
N THR A 26 -17.71 1.21 20.20
CA THR A 26 -17.44 2.59 19.84
C THR A 26 -16.18 2.72 18.99
N TRP A 27 -16.12 3.78 18.18
CA TRP A 27 -15.04 4.01 17.22
C TRP A 27 -14.60 5.47 17.24
N THR A 28 -13.32 5.72 17.48
CA THR A 28 -12.69 7.04 17.40
C THR A 28 -12.06 7.23 16.01
N PRO A 29 -12.40 8.29 15.26
CA PRO A 29 -11.82 8.56 13.95
C PRO A 29 -10.50 9.32 14.03
N HIS A 30 -9.57 8.98 13.13
CA HIS A 30 -8.28 9.64 12.96
C HIS A 30 -8.01 9.87 11.47
N GLN A 31 -7.73 11.11 11.09
CA GLN A 31 -7.35 11.48 9.73
C GLN A 31 -5.82 11.42 9.59
N LEU A 32 -5.32 10.67 8.60
CA LEU A 32 -3.88 10.48 8.36
C LEU A 32 -3.35 11.42 7.28
N THR A 33 -4.17 11.74 6.27
CA THR A 33 -3.80 12.65 5.17
C THR A 33 -4.92 13.65 4.87
N THR A 34 -4.62 14.69 4.11
CA THR A 34 -5.60 15.75 3.77
C THR A 34 -6.44 15.44 2.53
N GLY A 35 -6.08 14.40 1.77
CA GLY A 35 -6.63 14.11 0.44
C GLY A 35 -5.87 14.80 -0.72
N THR A 36 -4.96 15.73 -0.40
CA THR A 36 -4.12 16.42 -1.39
C THR A 36 -2.64 16.37 -0.97
N PRO A 37 -1.78 15.55 -1.62
CA PRO A 37 -2.11 14.63 -2.73
C PRO A 37 -3.00 13.47 -2.28
N PHE A 38 -3.67 12.82 -3.23
CA PHE A 38 -4.45 11.63 -2.97
C PHE A 38 -3.53 10.47 -2.61
N ILE A 39 -3.64 9.97 -1.37
CA ILE A 39 -2.93 8.79 -0.90
C ILE A 39 -3.96 7.68 -0.73
N ARG A 40 -3.89 6.67 -1.59
CA ARG A 40 -4.78 5.52 -1.52
C ARG A 40 -4.51 4.69 -0.26
N ASP A 41 -5.57 4.33 0.44
CA ASP A 41 -5.56 3.25 1.43
C ASP A 41 -5.26 1.93 0.75
N VAL A 42 -4.16 1.28 1.14
CA VAL A 42 -3.80 -0.04 0.61
C VAL A 42 -4.29 -1.12 1.54
N GLN A 43 -3.72 -1.22 2.74
CA GLN A 43 -4.03 -2.22 3.77
C GLN A 43 -3.47 -1.77 5.13
N ILE A 44 -3.89 -2.44 6.21
CA ILE A 44 -3.50 -2.16 7.60
C ILE A 44 -3.05 -3.45 8.31
N THR A 45 -2.00 -3.37 9.14
CA THR A 45 -1.49 -4.49 9.96
C THR A 45 -1.09 -4.01 11.35
N GLY A 46 -1.08 -4.92 12.34
CA GLY A 46 -0.49 -4.70 13.66
C GLY A 46 0.78 -5.52 13.85
N ASP A 47 1.68 -5.03 14.70
CA ASP A 47 2.80 -5.81 15.26
C ASP A 47 2.36 -6.37 16.62
N LEU A 48 2.25 -7.70 16.71
CA LEU A 48 1.80 -8.37 17.93
C LEU A 48 2.74 -8.15 19.12
N VAL A 49 4.03 -7.95 18.88
CA VAL A 49 5.04 -7.86 19.95
C VAL A 49 5.14 -6.44 20.49
N THR A 50 5.16 -5.44 19.61
CA THR A 50 5.34 -4.04 20.01
C THR A 50 4.02 -3.33 20.29
N GLY A 51 2.92 -3.81 19.71
CA GLY A 51 1.62 -3.11 19.72
C GLY A 51 1.53 -1.96 18.71
N ASP A 52 2.56 -1.77 17.88
CA ASP A 52 2.53 -0.78 16.81
C ASP A 52 1.51 -1.17 15.74
N VAL A 53 0.94 -0.17 15.08
CA VAL A 53 0.00 -0.36 13.97
C VAL A 53 0.50 0.38 12.75
N TYR A 54 0.39 -0.26 11.60
CA TYR A 54 0.91 0.22 10.32
C TYR A 54 -0.19 0.28 9.28
N VAL A 55 -0.28 1.39 8.55
CA VAL A 55 -1.13 1.52 7.36
C VAL A 55 -0.22 1.70 6.16
N ALA A 56 -0.31 0.78 5.20
CA ALA A 56 0.28 0.96 3.89
C ALA A 56 -0.59 1.93 3.09
N GLY A 57 0.04 2.93 2.51
CA GLY A 57 -0.57 3.87 1.59
C GLY A 57 0.14 3.87 0.24
N MET A 58 -0.50 4.41 -0.78
CA MET A 58 0.14 4.65 -2.08
C MET A 58 -0.22 6.03 -2.62
N ASP A 59 0.79 6.85 -2.92
CA ASP A 59 0.60 7.94 -3.86
C ASP A 59 0.55 7.32 -5.26
N GLU A 60 -0.62 7.39 -5.90
CA GLU A 60 -0.82 6.82 -7.24
C GLU A 60 -0.22 7.71 -8.35
N GLY A 61 0.34 8.88 -8.02
CA GLY A 61 1.07 9.72 -8.97
C GLY A 61 0.23 10.25 -10.13
N GLY A 62 -1.09 10.39 -9.93
CA GLY A 62 -2.06 10.72 -10.98
C GLY A 62 -2.63 9.52 -11.74
N GLY A 63 -2.27 8.29 -11.35
CA GLY A 63 -2.77 7.06 -11.94
C GLY A 63 -2.04 6.66 -13.22
N GLY A 64 -2.73 5.97 -14.12
CA GLY A 64 -2.18 5.52 -15.40
C GLY A 64 -1.01 4.53 -15.26
N LEU A 65 -0.26 4.27 -16.35
CA LEU A 65 0.83 3.27 -16.34
C LEU A 65 2.19 3.86 -15.97
N ALA A 66 2.45 5.13 -16.30
CA ALA A 66 3.78 5.71 -16.21
C ALA A 66 4.26 5.94 -14.75
N GLY A 67 3.33 6.12 -13.81
CA GLY A 67 3.62 6.66 -12.48
C GLY A 67 3.70 8.20 -12.51
N PRO A 68 4.38 8.85 -11.55
CA PRO A 68 5.30 8.28 -10.56
C PRO A 68 4.57 7.79 -9.29
N ARG A 69 4.34 6.48 -9.16
CA ARG A 69 3.72 5.91 -7.95
C ARG A 69 4.74 5.78 -6.84
N SER A 70 4.36 5.96 -5.59
CA SER A 70 5.23 5.67 -4.44
C SER A 70 4.45 4.98 -3.32
N ASN A 71 5.10 4.03 -2.65
CA ASN A 71 4.55 3.36 -1.48
C ASN A 71 4.86 4.19 -0.22
N LEU A 72 3.90 4.28 0.68
CA LEU A 72 4.02 4.96 1.96
C LEU A 72 3.73 4.01 3.11
N MET A 73 4.32 4.28 4.27
CA MET A 73 3.99 3.59 5.52
C MET A 73 3.68 4.58 6.62
N PHE A 74 2.45 4.55 7.13
CA PHE A 74 2.04 5.28 8.32
C PHE A 74 2.11 4.37 9.53
N ARG A 75 2.56 4.90 10.67
CA ARG A 75 2.71 4.14 11.91
C ARG A 75 2.04 4.87 13.08
N SER A 76 1.43 4.09 13.97
CA SER A 76 1.05 4.48 15.32
C SER A 76 1.79 3.62 16.34
N THR A 77 2.25 4.25 17.42
CA THR A 77 2.96 3.61 18.56
C THR A 77 2.20 3.77 19.87
N ASP A 78 0.98 4.32 19.83
CA ASP A 78 0.20 4.74 20.99
C ASP A 78 -1.23 4.17 20.96
N GLY A 79 -1.38 2.99 20.36
CA GLY A 79 -2.66 2.31 20.23
C GLY A 79 -3.60 2.90 19.18
N GLY A 80 -3.11 3.76 18.28
CA GLY A 80 -3.88 4.39 17.20
C GLY A 80 -4.33 5.81 17.48
N ASN A 81 -3.88 6.44 18.57
CA ASN A 81 -4.26 7.81 18.92
C ASN A 81 -3.57 8.84 18.00
N THR A 82 -2.30 8.61 17.68
CA THR A 82 -1.53 9.43 16.73
C THR A 82 -0.91 8.56 15.64
N TRP A 83 -0.73 9.16 14.47
CA TRP A 83 -0.20 8.51 13.27
C TRP A 83 0.83 9.41 12.60
N THR A 84 1.93 8.81 12.14
CA THR A 84 3.00 9.51 11.42
C THR A 84 3.33 8.77 10.14
N ASN A 85 3.52 9.48 9.02
CA ASN A 85 4.16 8.88 7.84
C ASN A 85 5.64 8.65 8.14
N THR A 86 6.03 7.39 8.29
CA THR A 86 7.39 6.96 8.63
C THR A 86 8.26 6.67 7.41
N TYR A 87 7.65 6.43 6.25
CA TYR A 87 8.37 6.06 5.04
C TYR A 87 7.63 6.50 3.78
N THR A 88 8.37 7.11 2.86
CA THR A 88 7.97 7.33 1.46
C THR A 88 9.02 6.68 0.57
N GLY A 89 8.61 5.69 -0.21
CA GLY A 89 9.51 4.94 -1.08
C GLY A 89 9.88 5.67 -2.37
N PRO A 90 10.84 5.12 -3.14
CA PRO A 90 11.16 5.61 -4.47
C PRO A 90 9.96 5.49 -5.41
N THR A 91 9.98 6.27 -6.49
CA THR A 91 8.91 6.26 -7.48
C THR A 91 9.04 5.09 -8.45
N PHE A 92 7.90 4.55 -8.91
CA PHE A 92 7.84 3.46 -9.88
C PHE A 92 6.66 3.60 -10.84
N SER A 93 6.74 2.89 -11.96
CA SER A 93 5.66 2.78 -12.94
C SER A 93 4.65 1.71 -12.53
N GLY A 94 3.37 1.97 -12.79
CA GLY A 94 2.29 1.09 -12.42
C GLY A 94 2.23 -0.20 -13.23
N PRO A 95 1.82 -1.35 -12.65
CA PRO A 95 1.60 -2.54 -13.45
C PRO A 95 0.37 -2.35 -14.35
N GLY A 96 0.35 -3.08 -15.45
CA GLY A 96 -0.77 -3.14 -16.38
C GLY A 96 -0.33 -3.24 -17.83
N THR A 97 -1.22 -3.78 -18.66
CA THR A 97 -1.07 -3.88 -20.11
C THR A 97 -1.74 -2.73 -20.86
N GLY A 98 -2.52 -1.90 -20.15
CA GLY A 98 -3.34 -0.86 -20.74
C GLY A 98 -4.00 0.04 -19.71
N LEU A 99 -4.90 0.89 -20.20
CA LEU A 99 -5.73 1.78 -19.40
C LEU A 99 -7.20 1.38 -19.54
N CYS A 100 -7.99 1.68 -18.51
CA CYS A 100 -9.44 1.54 -18.58
C CYS A 100 -10.03 2.60 -19.52
N ASP A 101 -10.80 2.17 -20.54
CA ASP A 101 -11.35 3.05 -21.57
C ASP A 101 -12.25 4.17 -21.01
N SER A 102 -13.01 3.87 -19.96
CA SER A 102 -13.95 4.83 -19.35
C SER A 102 -13.28 5.77 -18.34
N ASN A 103 -12.08 5.43 -17.88
CA ASN A 103 -11.31 6.27 -16.96
C ASN A 103 -9.82 5.89 -16.99
N SER A 104 -9.03 6.69 -17.71
CA SER A 104 -7.59 6.49 -17.91
C SER A 104 -6.76 6.63 -16.63
N TYR A 105 -7.36 7.04 -15.51
CA TYR A 105 -6.73 6.97 -14.20
C TYR A 105 -6.36 5.52 -13.84
N PHE A 106 -7.20 4.54 -14.22
CA PHE A 106 -6.97 3.16 -13.83
C PHE A 106 -6.20 2.37 -14.89
N ALA A 107 -5.10 1.74 -14.46
CA ALA A 107 -4.41 0.72 -15.22
C ALA A 107 -5.18 -0.62 -15.19
N THR A 108 -4.95 -1.44 -16.21
CA THR A 108 -5.64 -2.71 -16.41
C THR A 108 -4.66 -3.86 -16.68
N MET A 109 -4.88 -5.02 -16.07
CA MET A 109 -3.95 -6.17 -16.15
C MET A 109 -4.19 -7.08 -17.36
N PHE A 110 -5.43 -7.12 -17.87
CA PHE A 110 -5.82 -7.93 -19.02
C PHE A 110 -6.79 -7.12 -19.88
N GLY A 111 -6.29 -6.41 -20.90
CA GLY A 111 -7.13 -5.58 -21.75
C GLY A 111 -7.84 -4.50 -20.93
N THR A 112 -9.18 -4.50 -20.88
CA THR A 112 -9.97 -3.50 -20.13
C THR A 112 -10.72 -4.06 -18.91
N TYR A 113 -10.51 -5.33 -18.56
CA TYR A 113 -11.38 -6.05 -17.60
C TYR A 113 -11.00 -5.84 -16.12
N TRP A 114 -9.73 -6.03 -15.77
CA TRP A 114 -9.27 -6.07 -14.38
C TRP A 114 -8.40 -4.87 -14.04
N ARG A 115 -8.93 -3.96 -13.21
CA ARG A 115 -8.20 -2.80 -12.72
C ARG A 115 -7.27 -3.18 -11.59
N HIS A 116 -6.02 -2.72 -11.65
CA HIS A 116 -5.07 -2.87 -10.57
C HIS A 116 -4.04 -1.74 -10.63
N MET A 117 -3.72 -1.13 -9.48
CA MET A 117 -2.79 -0.01 -9.43
C MET A 117 -1.52 -0.33 -8.63
N GLY A 118 -1.13 -1.60 -8.53
CA GLY A 118 0.11 -1.98 -7.86
C GLY A 118 0.02 -2.05 -6.34
N TRP A 119 -1.20 -2.14 -5.81
CA TRP A 119 -1.48 -2.31 -4.39
C TRP A 119 -0.85 -3.59 -3.83
N GLY A 120 -0.80 -3.66 -2.50
CA GLY A 120 -0.02 -4.65 -1.78
C GLY A 120 -0.58 -5.01 -0.41
N GLU A 121 0.22 -5.71 0.37
CA GLU A 121 -0.12 -6.18 1.72
C GLU A 121 1.07 -5.98 2.66
N PRO A 122 0.92 -5.24 3.77
CA PRO A 122 1.92 -5.17 4.83
C PRO A 122 1.71 -6.28 5.87
N ALA A 123 2.79 -6.75 6.50
CA ALA A 123 2.69 -7.42 7.80
C ALA A 123 3.85 -7.03 8.70
N ALA A 124 3.63 -7.07 10.02
CA ALA A 124 4.62 -6.65 11.00
C ALA A 124 4.75 -7.66 12.14
N PHE A 125 5.99 -7.87 12.59
CA PHE A 125 6.30 -8.68 13.76
C PHE A 125 7.64 -8.27 14.36
N ASN A 126 7.64 -7.91 15.64
CA ASN A 126 8.82 -7.62 16.44
C ASN A 126 9.80 -6.65 15.76
N HIS A 127 9.33 -5.44 15.45
CA HIS A 127 10.08 -4.36 14.78
C HIS A 127 10.45 -4.64 13.31
N VAL A 128 10.08 -5.80 12.76
CA VAL A 128 10.22 -6.10 11.33
C VAL A 128 8.91 -5.77 10.63
N VAL A 129 8.98 -4.91 9.61
CA VAL A 129 7.82 -4.57 8.76
C VAL A 129 8.11 -5.06 7.35
N SER A 130 7.25 -5.93 6.85
CA SER A 130 7.29 -6.51 5.51
C SER A 130 6.20 -5.88 4.65
N TYR A 131 6.47 -5.65 3.38
CA TYR A 131 5.47 -5.19 2.42
C TYR A 131 5.70 -5.82 1.05
N VAL A 132 4.65 -6.44 0.49
CA VAL A 132 4.63 -6.93 -0.90
C VAL A 132 3.71 -6.06 -1.72
N TYR A 133 4.08 -5.79 -2.96
CA TYR A 133 3.29 -4.99 -3.89
C TYR A 133 3.60 -5.38 -5.33
N ALA A 134 2.80 -4.90 -6.28
CA ALA A 134 3.08 -5.09 -7.70
C ALA A 134 3.50 -3.77 -8.36
N GLN A 135 4.45 -3.83 -9.28
CA GLN A 135 4.82 -2.71 -10.14
C GLN A 135 5.09 -3.20 -11.56
N HIS A 136 5.23 -2.28 -12.51
CA HIS A 136 5.70 -2.64 -13.84
C HIS A 136 7.07 -3.32 -13.75
N GLY A 137 7.24 -4.43 -14.47
CA GLY A 137 8.49 -5.18 -14.53
C GLY A 137 9.51 -4.55 -15.48
N ALA A 138 10.58 -5.28 -15.75
CA ALA A 138 11.59 -4.84 -16.70
C ALA A 138 11.11 -5.01 -18.16
N GLY A 139 11.52 -4.09 -19.05
CA GLY A 139 11.22 -4.20 -20.48
C GLY A 139 9.71 -4.14 -20.76
N ALA A 140 9.17 -5.20 -21.36
CA ALA A 140 7.76 -5.32 -21.71
C ALA A 140 6.93 -6.10 -20.67
N ASP A 141 7.52 -6.42 -19.51
CA ASP A 141 6.80 -7.13 -18.45
C ASP A 141 5.82 -6.19 -17.73
N ALA A 142 4.53 -6.46 -17.94
CA ALA A 142 3.45 -5.61 -17.47
C ALA A 142 3.26 -5.64 -15.94
N GLY A 143 3.85 -6.61 -15.22
CA GLY A 143 3.66 -6.69 -13.79
C GLY A 143 4.56 -7.71 -13.11
N ASP A 144 5.28 -7.27 -12.11
CA ASP A 144 6.15 -8.07 -11.26
C ASP A 144 5.78 -7.85 -9.79
N VAL A 145 5.97 -8.87 -8.96
CA VAL A 145 5.76 -8.79 -7.50
C VAL A 145 7.07 -8.44 -6.83
N PHE A 146 7.06 -7.39 -6.01
CA PHE A 146 8.21 -6.94 -5.25
C PHE A 146 7.97 -7.01 -3.75
N TYR A 147 9.06 -7.20 -3.02
CA TYR A 147 9.12 -7.22 -1.56
C TYR A 147 10.09 -6.16 -1.06
N ILE A 148 9.69 -5.43 -0.02
CA ILE A 148 10.57 -4.58 0.78
C ILE A 148 10.42 -4.93 2.26
N ARG A 149 11.51 -4.75 3.02
CA ARG A 149 11.52 -5.00 4.46
C ARG A 149 12.21 -3.89 5.23
N SER A 150 11.61 -3.51 6.34
CA SER A 150 12.22 -2.73 7.41
C SER A 150 12.61 -3.64 8.58
N THR A 151 13.73 -3.35 9.23
CA THR A 151 14.16 -3.96 10.50
C THR A 151 14.27 -2.93 11.62
N ASP A 152 13.72 -1.74 11.40
CA ASP A 152 13.76 -0.59 12.30
C ASP A 152 12.37 0.03 12.48
N SER A 153 11.34 -0.83 12.55
CA SER A 153 9.94 -0.45 12.77
C SER A 153 9.35 0.48 11.71
N GLY A 154 9.73 0.32 10.45
CA GLY A 154 9.17 1.06 9.31
C GLY A 154 9.84 2.40 9.03
N GLN A 155 11.01 2.68 9.63
CA GLN A 155 11.73 3.94 9.40
C GLN A 155 12.55 3.90 8.11
N THR A 156 13.20 2.77 7.82
CA THR A 156 13.89 2.52 6.56
C THR A 156 13.49 1.16 5.99
N PHE A 157 13.48 1.07 4.66
CA PHE A 157 13.18 -0.18 3.95
C PHE A 157 14.34 -0.56 3.03
N SER A 158 14.51 -1.86 2.81
CA SER A 158 15.43 -2.41 1.83
C SER A 158 15.12 -1.91 0.41
N ALA A 159 16.08 -2.05 -0.49
CA ALA A 159 15.78 -1.97 -1.92
C ALA A 159 14.69 -3.01 -2.30
N PRO A 160 13.82 -2.72 -3.28
CA PRO A 160 12.82 -3.69 -3.76
C PRO A 160 13.46 -4.96 -4.31
N LEU A 161 12.98 -6.11 -3.82
CA LEU A 161 13.36 -7.44 -4.30
C LEU A 161 12.23 -8.03 -5.14
N LYS A 162 12.46 -8.31 -6.43
CA LYS A 162 11.52 -9.07 -7.27
C LYS A 162 11.38 -10.50 -6.73
N LEU A 163 10.15 -10.93 -6.46
CA LEU A 163 9.84 -12.25 -5.90
C LEU A 163 9.56 -13.32 -6.97
N ASN A 164 8.85 -12.95 -8.04
CA ASN A 164 8.57 -13.89 -9.12
C ASN A 164 9.83 -14.13 -9.98
N THR A 165 9.95 -15.34 -10.51
CA THR A 165 11.15 -15.83 -11.21
C THR A 165 10.88 -16.18 -12.67
N ASP A 166 9.70 -15.85 -13.18
CA ASP A 166 9.38 -16.16 -14.56
C ASP A 166 10.27 -15.34 -15.51
N THR A 167 10.61 -15.98 -16.63
CA THR A 167 11.41 -15.39 -17.70
C THR A 167 10.53 -14.90 -18.85
N THR A 168 9.24 -14.70 -18.59
CA THR A 168 8.26 -14.28 -19.59
C THR A 168 7.88 -12.81 -19.36
N THR A 169 6.83 -12.34 -20.03
CA THR A 169 6.23 -11.02 -19.79
C THR A 169 4.79 -11.19 -19.26
N ARG A 170 4.53 -12.31 -18.57
CA ARG A 170 3.20 -12.63 -18.07
C ARG A 170 3.01 -11.93 -16.73
N PRO A 171 2.04 -11.02 -16.62
CA PRO A 171 1.91 -10.18 -15.43
C PRO A 171 1.68 -11.01 -14.17
N GLN A 172 2.48 -10.75 -13.15
CA GLN A 172 2.31 -11.17 -11.76
C GLN A 172 1.79 -9.99 -10.94
N TRP A 173 0.70 -10.19 -10.20
CA TRP A 173 -0.05 -9.11 -9.55
C TRP A 173 -0.93 -9.66 -8.42
N GLN A 174 -1.53 -8.77 -7.62
CA GLN A 174 -2.31 -9.12 -6.41
C GLN A 174 -1.55 -10.00 -5.39
N PRO A 175 -0.33 -9.61 -4.98
CA PRO A 175 0.36 -10.34 -3.93
C PRO A 175 -0.33 -10.12 -2.58
N ASN A 176 -0.22 -11.11 -1.71
CA ASN A 176 -0.52 -10.99 -0.29
C ASN A 176 0.63 -11.62 0.51
N LEU A 177 0.82 -11.18 1.75
CA LEU A 177 1.78 -11.78 2.65
C LEU A 177 1.17 -11.90 4.05
N SER A 178 1.67 -12.85 4.83
CA SER A 178 1.41 -12.91 6.26
C SER A 178 2.70 -13.24 7.00
N VAL A 179 2.74 -12.91 8.30
CA VAL A 179 3.86 -13.24 9.19
C VAL A 179 3.32 -14.01 10.38
N SER A 180 4.09 -15.00 10.85
CA SER A 180 3.83 -15.73 12.08
C SER A 180 5.02 -15.56 13.04
N PRO A 181 4.79 -15.69 14.37
CA PRO A 181 5.86 -15.80 15.36
C PRO A 181 6.83 -16.96 15.10
#